data_AF-A0A0F5ZZ24-F1
#
_entry.id   AF-A0A0F5ZZ24-F1
#
_cell.length_a   1.000
_cell.length_b   1.000
_cell.length_c   1.000
_cell.angle_alpha   90.00
_cell.angle_beta   90.00
_cell.angle_gamma   90.00
#
_symmetry.space_group_name_H-M   'P 1'
#
loop_
_entity.id
_entity.type
_entity.pdbx_description
1 polymer ?
#
loop_
_entity_poly.entity_id
_entity_poly.type
_entity_poly.pdbx_seq_one_letter_code
_entity_poly.pdbx_strand_id
1 'polypeptide(L)' 'MRKKRANLQKQAWKNGNEARFEQMVSEYHKEKAVLEAMTAGSEEYDQQKKLCEKLFANAERFFKQHQ' A
#
# COMPACT_ATOMS: atom_id res chain seq x y z
N MET A 1 5.65 -9.20 30.56
CA MET A 1 6.34 -9.39 29.25
C MET A 1 5.63 -8.78 28.03
N ARG A 2 4.31 -8.50 28.04
CA ARG A 2 3.58 -7.88 26.91
C ARG A 2 3.96 -6.42 26.61
N LYS A 3 4.21 -5.58 27.63
CA LYS A 3 4.47 -4.13 27.47
C LYS A 3 5.75 -3.78 26.69
N LYS A 4 6.82 -4.60 26.75
CA LYS A 4 8.07 -4.31 26.03
C LYS A 4 7.94 -4.48 24.50
N ARG A 5 7.05 -5.36 24.02
CA ARG A 5 6.85 -5.60 22.58
C ARG A 5 6.14 -4.44 21.87
N ALA A 6 5.17 -3.80 22.54
CA ALA A 6 4.46 -2.64 21.98
C ALA A 6 5.38 -1.42 21.80
N ASN A 7 6.32 -1.19 22.73
CA ASN A 7 7.29 -0.10 22.60
C ASN A 7 8.29 -0.32 21.46
N LEU A 8 8.74 -1.57 21.23
CA LEU A 8 9.62 -1.91 20.11
C LEU A 8 8.91 -1.75 18.75
N GLN A 9 7.62 -2.11 18.67
CA GLN A 9 6.81 -1.89 17.47
C GLN A 9 6.62 -0.40 17.15
N LYS A 10 6.35 0.44 18.16
CA LYS A 10 6.29 1.90 17.98
C LYS A 10 7.61 2.51 17.52
N GLN A 11 8.74 1.97 17.98
CA GLN A 11 10.07 2.45 17.59
C GLN A 11 10.46 2.01 16.17
N ALA A 12 10.05 0.82 15.75
CA ALA A 12 10.21 0.35 14.37
C ALA A 12 9.36 1.16 13.37
N TRP A 13 8.19 1.65 13.79
CA TRP A 13 7.33 2.49 12.95
C TRP A 13 8.03 3.79 12.51
N LYS A 14 8.68 4.49 13.45
CA LYS A 14 9.33 5.78 13.19
C LYS A 14 10.56 5.74 12.29
N ASN A 15 11.20 4.58 12.11
CA ASN A 15 12.51 4.50 11.46
C ASN A 15 12.48 3.95 10.03
N GLY A 16 11.34 3.45 9.52
CA GLY A 16 11.30 2.90 8.16
C GLY A 16 9.95 2.54 7.58
N ASN A 17 8.89 2.52 8.39
CA ASN A 17 7.56 2.14 7.91
C ASN A 17 6.85 3.29 7.19
N GLU A 18 7.14 4.55 7.51
CA GLU A 18 6.59 5.71 6.79
C GLU A 18 7.12 5.77 5.35
N ALA A 19 8.43 5.66 5.16
CA ALA A 19 9.03 5.57 3.82
C ALA A 19 8.50 4.37 3.03
N ARG A 20 8.28 3.23 3.70
CA ARG A 20 7.70 2.04 3.06
C ARG A 20 6.24 2.23 2.67
N PHE A 21 5.45 2.93 3.50
CA PHE A 21 4.08 3.28 3.17
C PHE A 21 4.02 4.27 2.00
N GLU A 22 4.88 5.28 2.00
CA GLU A 22 4.99 6.25 0.92
C GLU A 22 5.37 5.58 -0.41
N GLN A 23 6.27 4.59 -0.38
CA GLN A 23 6.58 3.73 -1.53
C GLN A 23 5.35 2.94 -2.01
N MET A 24 4.61 2.28 -1.11
CA MET A 24 3.40 1.53 -1.46
C MET A 24 2.31 2.42 -2.08
N VAL A 25 2.10 3.61 -1.53
CA VAL A 25 1.14 4.59 -2.06
C VAL A 25 1.61 5.14 -3.40
N SER A 26 2.91 5.40 -3.56
CA SER A 26 3.49 5.84 -4.84
C SER A 26 3.33 4.78 -5.93
N GLU A 27 3.57 3.49 -5.62
CA GLU A 27 3.32 2.37 -6.54
C GLU A 27 1.86 2.31 -6.96
N TYR A 28 0.92 2.38 -6.02
CA TYR A 28 -0.50 2.45 -6.33
C TYR A 28 -0.84 3.60 -7.29
N HIS A 29 -0.31 4.81 -7.05
CA HIS A 29 -0.57 5.96 -7.93
C HIS A 29 0.03 5.77 -9.33
N LYS A 30 1.20 5.16 -9.45
CA LYS A 30 1.79 4.84 -10.75
C LYS A 30 0.92 3.84 -11.53
N GLU A 31 0.55 2.74 -10.90
CA GLU A 31 -0.29 1.71 -11.53
C GLU A 31 -1.70 2.25 -11.87
N LYS A 32 -2.22 3.16 -11.04
CA LYS A 32 -3.49 3.85 -11.30
C LYS A 32 -3.40 4.81 -12.49
N ALA A 33 -2.30 5.55 -12.62
CA ALA A 33 -2.08 6.42 -13.79
C ALA A 33 -2.01 5.60 -15.09
N VAL A 34 -1.40 4.41 -15.04
CA VAL A 34 -1.42 3.45 -16.15
C VAL A 34 -2.84 2.98 -16.43
N LEU A 35 -3.61 2.62 -15.40
CA LEU A 35 -5.01 2.21 -15.54
C LEU A 35 -5.88 3.30 -16.17
N GLU A 36 -5.69 4.56 -15.79
CA GLU A 36 -6.42 5.72 -16.33
C GLU A 36 -6.01 6.03 -17.79
N ALA A 37 -4.77 5.72 -18.17
CA ALA A 37 -4.31 5.83 -19.55
C ALA A 37 -4.75 4.66 -20.44
N MET A 38 -5.18 3.54 -19.84
CA MET A 38 -5.67 2.37 -20.56
C MET A 38 -7.15 2.51 -20.94
N THR A 39 -7.51 1.88 -22.06
CA THR A 39 -8.90 1.85 -22.54
C THR A 39 -9.76 0.98 -21.63
N ALA A 40 -10.76 1.57 -20.99
CA ALA A 40 -11.71 0.84 -20.16
C ALA A 40 -12.45 -0.22 -20.98
N GLY A 41 -12.54 -1.44 -20.43
CA GLY A 41 -13.27 -2.56 -21.04
C GLY A 41 -12.41 -3.61 -21.76
N SER A 42 -11.08 -3.49 -21.75
CA SER A 42 -10.20 -4.60 -22.12
C SER A 42 -9.93 -5.54 -20.92
N GLU A 43 -9.58 -6.79 -21.19
CA GLU A 43 -9.18 -7.73 -20.13
C GLU A 43 -7.94 -7.21 -19.38
N GLU A 44 -7.02 -6.51 -20.05
CA GLU A 44 -5.86 -5.93 -19.39
C GLU A 44 -6.24 -4.80 -18.43
N TYR A 45 -7.27 -3.99 -18.76
CA TYR A 45 -7.80 -2.98 -17.83
C TYR A 45 -8.34 -3.63 -16.55
N ASP A 46 -9.10 -4.72 -16.67
CA ASP A 46 -9.64 -5.42 -15.50
C ASP A 46 -8.54 -6.08 -14.65
N GLN A 47 -7.49 -6.59 -15.28
CA GLN A 47 -6.31 -7.11 -14.57
C GLN A 47 -5.57 -5.99 -13.82
N GLN A 48 -5.36 -4.86 -14.49
CA GLN A 48 -4.68 -3.68 -13.93
C GLN A 48 -5.50 -3.05 -12.79
N LYS A 49 -6.84 -3.04 -12.92
CA LYS A 49 -7.74 -2.58 -11.87
C LYS A 49 -7.65 -3.47 -10.63
N LYS A 50 -7.65 -4.80 -10.80
CA LYS A 50 -7.44 -5.75 -9.70
C LYS A 50 -6.07 -5.58 -9.04
N LEU A 51 -5.04 -5.24 -9.82
CA LEU A 51 -3.71 -4.93 -9.28
C LEU A 51 -3.75 -3.67 -8.41
N CYS A 52 -4.37 -2.59 -8.89
CA CYS A 52 -4.56 -1.36 -8.14
C CYS A 52 -5.33 -1.60 -6.83
N GLU A 53 -6.42 -2.39 -6.87
CA GLU A 53 -7.20 -2.76 -5.68
C GLU A 53 -6.35 -3.55 -4.67
N LYS A 54 -5.51 -4.49 -5.13
CA LYS A 54 -4.58 -5.23 -4.26
C LYS A 54 -3.54 -4.32 -3.62
N LEU A 55 -2.93 -3.41 -4.39
CA LEU A 55 -1.95 -2.45 -3.90
C LEU A 55 -2.58 -1.52 -2.85
N PHE A 56 -3.78 -1.02 -3.13
CA PHE A 56 -4.55 -0.21 -2.18
C PHE A 56 -4.86 -0.98 -0.89
N ALA A 57 -5.37 -2.20 -0.99
CA ALA A 57 -5.67 -3.03 0.18
C ALA A 57 -4.40 -3.34 1.01
N ASN A 58 -3.26 -3.52 0.34
CA ASN A 58 -1.98 -3.74 1.01
C ASN A 58 -1.53 -2.48 1.76
N ALA A 59 -1.58 -1.32 1.11
CA ALA A 59 -1.27 -0.04 1.74
C ALA A 59 -2.23 0.26 2.92
N GLU A 60 -3.52 0.03 2.75
CA GLU A 60 -4.53 0.25 3.78
C GLU A 60 -4.32 -0.70 4.98
N ARG A 61 -4.01 -1.97 4.73
CA ARG A 61 -3.69 -2.94 5.79
C ARG A 61 -2.39 -2.55 6.50
N PHE A 62 -1.39 -2.10 5.76
CA PHE A 62 -0.13 -1.61 6.32
C PHE A 62 -0.38 -0.39 7.21
N PHE A 63 -1.19 0.56 6.74
CA PHE A 63 -1.60 1.72 7.53
C PHE A 63 -2.33 1.30 8.80
N LYS A 64 -3.38 0.47 8.71
CA LYS A 64 -4.16 0.00 9.87
C LYS A 64 -3.35 -0.81 10.88
N GLN A 65 -2.33 -1.55 10.45
CA GLN A 65 -1.45 -2.30 11.35
C GLN A 65 -0.42 -1.42 12.06
N HIS A 66 -0.07 -0.29 11.47
CA HIS A 66 0.95 0.59 12.00
C HIS A 66 0.37 1.82 12.69
N GLN A 67 -0.87 2.24 12.38
CA GLN A 67 -1.64 3.31 13.04
C GLN A 67 -1.81 3.07 14.55
#